data_AF-A0A8B4BYS1-F1
#
_entry.id   AF-A0A8B4BYS1-F1
#
_cell.length_a   1.000
_cell.length_b   1.000
_cell.length_c   1.000
_cell.angle_alpha   90.00
_cell.angle_beta   90.00
_cell.angle_gamma   90.00
#
_symmetry.space_group_name_H-M   'P 1'
#
loop_
_entity.id
_entity.type
_entity.pdbx_description
1 polymer ?
#
loop_
_entity_poly.entity_id
_entity_poly.type
_entity_poly.pdbx_seq_one_letter_code
_entity_poly.pdbx_strand_id
1 'polypeptide(L)'
;MINVGDVISYNFNFLIYIHNAYTNLENEGDKFPYLPLEREGFIDRKSFLEKGKEIWGECLRSNIQEEDIQYWLAKKFDFRGLFSKNDYGERNYRLLRKTFNCWFGEIGYRSLELQGEVWVPYVYEQLAKNNEKDDCNIFLEIIFDEGPKEWKIYSDQHYFITIHDHPMNGSHILLDIFKND
;
A
#
# COMPACT_ATOMS: atom_id res chain seq x y z
N MET A 1 -8.05 9.75 25.38
CA MET A 1 -9.04 9.07 24.52
C MET A 1 -8.39 8.90 23.17
N ILE A 2 -8.11 7.66 22.76
CA ILE A 2 -7.52 7.37 21.45
C ILE A 2 -8.58 7.67 20.39
N ASN A 3 -8.26 8.53 19.43
CA ASN A 3 -9.08 8.73 18.23
C ASN A 3 -8.51 7.84 17.13
N VAL A 4 -9.35 6.98 16.56
CA VAL A 4 -8.93 6.03 15.52
C VAL A 4 -9.68 6.32 14.24
N GLY A 5 -8.92 6.68 13.21
CA GLY A 5 -9.41 6.75 11.84
C GLY A 5 -8.78 5.63 11.03
N ASP A 6 -9.60 4.86 10.33
CA ASP A 6 -9.16 3.90 9.33
C ASP A 6 -9.17 4.51 7.93
N VAL A 7 -8.20 4.14 7.10
CA VAL A 7 -8.05 4.67 5.75
C VAL A 7 -7.67 3.55 4.79
N ILE A 8 -8.33 3.54 3.63
CA ILE A 8 -7.96 2.72 2.47
C ILE A 8 -7.28 3.64 1.46
N SER A 9 -5.96 3.75 1.54
CA SER A 9 -5.20 4.67 0.70
C SER A 9 -5.02 4.14 -0.73
N TYR A 10 -5.50 4.87 -1.72
CA TYR A 10 -5.18 4.66 -3.14
C TYR A 10 -3.67 4.73 -3.39
N ASN A 11 -2.98 5.64 -2.72
CA ASN A 11 -1.56 5.88 -2.97
C ASN A 11 -0.68 4.74 -2.44
N PHE A 12 -0.90 4.26 -1.21
CA PHE A 12 -0.21 3.07 -0.69
C PHE A 12 -0.54 1.83 -1.52
N ASN A 13 -1.83 1.59 -1.80
CA ASN A 13 -2.25 0.43 -2.57
C ASN A 13 -1.71 0.45 -4.00
N PHE A 14 -1.58 1.61 -4.64
CA PHE A 14 -0.96 1.69 -5.97
C PHE A 14 0.54 1.42 -5.93
N LEU A 15 1.24 1.90 -4.91
CA LEU A 15 2.67 1.62 -4.74
C LEU A 15 2.93 0.12 -4.57
N ILE A 16 2.12 -0.55 -3.75
CA ILE A 16 2.20 -2.01 -3.56
C ILE A 16 1.82 -2.74 -4.86
N TYR A 17 0.80 -2.28 -5.58
CA TYR A 17 0.42 -2.82 -6.88
C TYR A 17 1.57 -2.76 -7.90
N ILE A 18 2.32 -1.65 -7.95
CA ILE A 18 3.52 -1.51 -8.78
C ILE A 18 4.61 -2.48 -8.32
N HIS A 19 4.87 -2.54 -7.00
CA HIS A 19 5.87 -3.44 -6.42
C HIS A 19 5.60 -4.89 -6.78
N ASN A 20 4.38 -5.37 -6.57
CA ASN A 20 4.02 -6.75 -6.85
C ASN A 20 4.18 -7.09 -8.33
N ALA A 21 3.76 -6.18 -9.21
CA ALA A 21 3.96 -6.34 -10.65
C ALA A 21 5.45 -6.42 -11.03
N TYR A 22 6.30 -5.63 -10.37
CA TYR A 22 7.75 -5.68 -10.53
C TYR A 22 8.34 -7.00 -10.04
N THR A 23 7.96 -7.47 -8.84
CA THR A 23 8.44 -8.72 -8.25
C THR A 23 8.12 -9.94 -9.11
N ASN A 24 6.95 -9.97 -9.74
CA ASN A 24 6.57 -11.04 -10.66
C ASN A 24 7.51 -11.15 -11.88
N LEU A 25 8.04 -10.02 -12.37
CA LEU A 25 9.00 -10.02 -13.49
C LEU A 25 10.37 -10.57 -13.10
N GLU A 26 10.72 -10.51 -11.81
CA GLU A 26 11.95 -11.10 -11.28
C GLU A 26 11.76 -12.60 -10.96
N ASN A 27 10.59 -13.18 -11.25
CA ASN A 27 10.17 -14.53 -10.84
C ASN A 27 10.24 -14.74 -9.31
N GLU A 28 10.16 -13.66 -8.54
CA GLU A 28 10.29 -13.67 -7.08
C GLU A 28 8.93 -13.85 -6.37
N GLY A 29 7.82 -14.05 -7.10
CA GLY A 29 6.54 -14.36 -6.49
C GLY A 29 5.38 -14.53 -7.47
N ASP A 30 4.29 -15.07 -6.93
CA ASP A 30 2.96 -15.19 -7.55
C ASP A 30 2.03 -14.13 -6.94
N LYS A 31 2.38 -12.84 -7.11
CA LYS A 31 1.62 -11.73 -6.53
C LYS A 31 0.67 -11.11 -7.54
N PHE A 32 -0.46 -10.58 -7.12
CA PHE A 32 -1.29 -9.76 -8.00
C PHE A 32 -0.69 -8.34 -8.09
N PRO A 33 -0.59 -7.73 -9.29
CA PRO A 33 -1.20 -8.13 -10.56
C PRO A 33 -0.28 -8.89 -11.52
N TYR A 34 -0.90 -9.78 -12.32
CA TYR A 34 -0.25 -10.45 -13.44
C TYR A 34 -0.54 -9.70 -14.74
N LEU A 35 0.43 -8.93 -15.20
CA LEU A 35 0.30 -8.10 -16.40
C LEU A 35 1.45 -8.38 -17.37
N PRO A 36 1.22 -8.27 -18.69
CA PRO A 36 2.26 -8.43 -19.69
C PRO A 36 3.15 -7.18 -19.72
N LEU A 37 4.05 -7.07 -18.75
CA LEU A 37 4.97 -5.94 -18.57
C LEU A 37 6.37 -6.30 -19.06
N GLU A 38 7.08 -5.31 -19.60
CA GLU A 38 8.48 -5.47 -19.98
C GLU A 38 9.42 -5.04 -18.86
N ARG A 39 10.47 -5.83 -18.58
CA ARG A 39 11.43 -5.55 -17.49
C ARG A 39 12.15 -4.22 -17.68
N GLU A 40 12.44 -3.87 -18.94
CA GLU A 40 13.08 -2.63 -19.38
C GLU A 40 12.22 -1.38 -19.10
N GLY A 41 10.93 -1.57 -18.81
CA GLY A 41 10.05 -0.50 -18.42
C GLY A 41 10.25 -0.05 -16.97
N PHE A 42 10.90 -0.85 -16.13
CA PHE A 42 11.26 -0.47 -14.77
C PHE A 42 12.70 0.00 -14.68
N ILE A 43 12.98 0.88 -13.71
CA ILE A 43 14.36 1.21 -13.36
C ILE A 43 15.08 -0.01 -12.74
N ASP A 44 16.37 0.13 -12.46
CA ASP A 44 17.12 -0.95 -11.81
C ASP A 44 16.59 -1.20 -10.37
N ARG A 45 16.80 -2.42 -9.87
CA ARG A 45 16.23 -2.88 -8.59
C ARG A 45 16.59 -1.97 -7.41
N LYS A 46 17.83 -1.49 -7.36
CA LYS A 46 18.29 -0.67 -6.24
C LYS A 46 17.57 0.68 -6.26
N SER A 47 17.57 1.35 -7.41
CA SER A 47 16.87 2.62 -7.59
C SER A 47 15.36 2.48 -7.37
N PHE A 48 14.76 1.35 -7.78
CA PHE A 48 13.35 1.05 -7.55
C PHE A 48 13.00 0.98 -6.06
N LEU A 49 13.79 0.25 -5.28
CA LEU A 49 13.56 0.14 -3.83
C LEU A 49 13.80 1.48 -3.11
N GLU A 50 14.85 2.22 -3.47
CA GLU A 50 15.14 3.55 -2.91
C GLU A 50 14.00 4.54 -3.20
N LYS A 51 13.60 4.66 -4.47
CA LYS A 51 12.52 5.56 -4.88
C LYS A 51 11.17 5.15 -4.31
N GLY A 52 10.89 3.85 -4.23
CA GLY A 52 9.67 3.35 -3.61
C GLY A 52 9.59 3.69 -2.12
N LYS A 53 10.73 3.60 -1.40
CA LYS A 53 10.82 4.02 0.01
C LYS A 53 10.57 5.51 0.18
N GLU A 54 11.11 6.34 -0.71
CA GLU A 54 10.86 7.78 -0.71
C GLU A 54 9.36 8.07 -0.85
N ILE A 55 8.69 7.46 -1.83
CA ILE A 55 7.25 7.63 -2.06
C ILE A 55 6.45 7.13 -0.86
N TRP A 56 6.79 5.97 -0.29
CA TRP A 56 6.16 5.44 0.92
C TRP A 56 6.24 6.44 2.09
N GLY A 57 7.43 7.02 2.31
CA GLY A 57 7.65 8.04 3.34
C GLY A 57 6.97 9.38 3.05
N GLU A 58 6.77 9.75 1.79
CA GLU A 58 5.96 10.91 1.38
C GLU A 58 4.47 10.69 1.64
N CYS A 59 3.98 9.47 1.37
CA CYS A 59 2.62 9.07 1.73
C CYS A 59 2.42 9.17 3.25
N LEU A 60 3.27 8.52 4.05
CA LEU A 60 3.19 8.55 5.51
C LEU A 60 3.19 9.96 6.13
N ARG A 61 3.96 10.89 5.56
CA ARG A 61 4.04 12.28 6.06
C ARG A 61 2.87 13.16 5.59
N SER A 62 2.10 12.70 4.62
CA SER A 62 0.94 13.42 4.12
C SER A 62 -0.26 13.14 5.02
N ASN A 63 -1.15 14.12 5.18
CA ASN A 63 -2.38 13.96 5.96
C ASN A 63 -3.41 13.12 5.17
N ILE A 64 -3.08 11.86 4.94
CA ILE A 64 -3.75 10.93 4.00
C ILE A 64 -5.23 10.74 4.36
N GLN A 65 -5.62 10.92 5.62
CA GLN A 65 -6.98 10.64 6.09
C GLN A 65 -8.10 11.45 5.41
N GLU A 66 -7.86 12.73 5.10
CA GLU A 66 -8.92 13.58 4.53
C GLU A 66 -8.76 13.81 3.03
N GLU A 67 -7.56 13.54 2.49
CA GLU A 67 -7.19 13.98 1.14
C GLU A 67 -6.57 12.88 0.25
N ASP A 68 -6.49 11.61 0.67
CA ASP A 68 -5.80 10.57 -0.12
C ASP A 68 -6.30 10.45 -1.56
N ILE A 69 -7.63 10.40 -1.74
CA ILE A 69 -8.23 10.38 -3.07
C ILE A 69 -7.92 11.66 -3.86
N GLN A 70 -7.85 12.81 -3.19
CA GLN A 70 -7.47 14.07 -3.84
C GLN A 70 -6.01 14.06 -4.26
N TYR A 71 -5.10 13.51 -3.44
CA TYR A 71 -3.70 13.33 -3.79
C TYR A 71 -3.51 12.35 -4.95
N TRP A 72 -4.31 11.28 -4.98
CA TRP A 72 -4.34 10.33 -6.09
C TRP A 72 -4.74 11.00 -7.41
N LEU A 73 -5.85 11.75 -7.39
CA LEU A 73 -6.38 12.48 -8.53
C LEU A 73 -5.44 13.61 -9.00
N ALA A 74 -4.86 14.34 -8.05
CA ALA A 74 -3.89 15.40 -8.30
C ALA A 74 -2.49 14.88 -8.72
N LYS A 75 -2.27 13.56 -8.67
CA LYS A 75 -0.97 12.93 -8.96
C LYS A 75 0.15 13.51 -8.09
N LYS A 76 -0.12 13.69 -6.80
CA LYS A 76 0.81 14.34 -5.85
C LYS A 76 2.16 13.62 -5.77
N PHE A 77 2.15 12.29 -5.79
CA PHE A 77 3.35 11.47 -5.63
C PHE A 77 3.94 11.02 -6.97
N ASP A 78 5.28 10.97 -7.05
CA ASP A 78 6.04 10.65 -8.26
C ASP A 78 6.16 9.13 -8.52
N PHE A 79 5.02 8.47 -8.73
CA PHE A 79 5.01 7.05 -9.13
C PHE A 79 5.66 6.81 -10.49
N ARG A 80 5.67 7.82 -11.38
CA ARG A 80 6.32 7.71 -12.70
C ARG A 80 7.83 7.52 -12.56
N GLY A 81 8.42 8.04 -11.48
CA GLY A 81 9.82 7.89 -11.14
C GLY A 81 10.29 6.44 -10.94
N LEU A 82 9.37 5.48 -10.73
CA LEU A 82 9.69 4.05 -10.62
C LEU A 82 9.94 3.35 -11.98
N PHE A 83 9.76 4.08 -13.09
CA PHE A 83 9.80 3.55 -14.45
C PHE A 83 10.88 4.21 -15.28
N SER A 84 11.44 3.45 -16.22
CA SER A 84 12.44 3.94 -17.18
C SER A 84 11.91 5.12 -18.00
N LYS A 85 12.79 6.01 -18.45
CA LYS A 85 12.46 7.18 -19.31
C LYS A 85 12.33 6.80 -20.80
N ASN A 86 12.06 5.54 -21.10
CA ASN A 86 11.89 4.99 -22.46
C ASN A 86 10.41 4.63 -22.72
N ASP A 87 10.12 4.17 -23.94
CA ASP A 87 8.76 3.79 -24.35
C ASP A 87 8.21 2.60 -23.56
N TYR A 88 9.06 1.68 -23.11
CA TYR A 88 8.66 0.58 -22.22
C TYR A 88 8.17 1.11 -20.87
N GLY A 89 8.89 2.06 -20.27
CA GLY A 89 8.51 2.62 -18.97
C GLY A 89 7.24 3.43 -19.03
N GLU A 90 7.01 4.16 -20.13
CA GLU A 90 5.74 4.85 -20.32
C GLU A 90 4.58 3.87 -20.53
N ARG A 91 4.78 2.79 -21.30
CA ARG A 91 3.76 1.75 -21.50
C ARG A 91 3.41 1.03 -20.19
N ASN A 92 4.41 0.57 -19.43
CA ASN A 92 4.20 -0.08 -18.14
C ASN A 92 3.45 0.82 -17.16
N TYR A 93 3.90 2.08 -17.00
CA TYR A 93 3.25 3.02 -16.08
C TYR A 93 1.79 3.27 -16.45
N ARG A 94 1.49 3.51 -17.74
CA ARG A 94 0.12 3.71 -18.22
C ARG A 94 -0.75 2.48 -18.01
N LEU A 95 -0.21 1.29 -18.32
CA LEU A 95 -0.94 0.04 -18.16
C LEU A 95 -1.28 -0.20 -16.70
N LEU A 96 -0.29 -0.15 -15.80
CA LEU A 96 -0.49 -0.34 -14.36
C LEU A 96 -1.46 0.69 -13.79
N ARG A 97 -1.32 1.97 -14.15
CA ARG A 97 -2.24 3.01 -13.66
C ARG A 97 -3.67 2.79 -14.15
N LYS A 98 -3.84 2.34 -15.40
CA LYS A 98 -5.16 2.06 -15.97
C LYS A 98 -5.79 0.84 -15.28
N THR A 99 -5.07 -0.27 -15.19
CA THR A 99 -5.59 -1.51 -14.60
C THR A 99 -5.85 -1.36 -13.11
N PHE A 100 -4.99 -0.63 -12.38
CA PHE A 100 -5.23 -0.30 -10.99
C PHE A 100 -6.51 0.52 -10.82
N ASN A 101 -6.72 1.59 -11.60
CA ASN A 101 -7.96 2.36 -11.51
C ASN A 101 -9.20 1.52 -11.79
N CYS A 102 -9.15 0.65 -12.81
CA CYS A 102 -10.27 -0.22 -13.16
C CYS A 102 -10.56 -1.27 -12.07
N TRP A 103 -9.52 -1.87 -11.50
CA TRP A 103 -9.70 -2.91 -10.48
C TRP A 103 -9.98 -2.32 -9.10
N PHE A 104 -9.13 -1.41 -8.63
CA PHE A 104 -9.20 -0.85 -7.29
C PHE A 104 -10.41 0.05 -7.11
N GLY A 105 -10.74 0.88 -8.12
CA GLY A 105 -11.91 1.76 -8.07
C GLY A 105 -13.26 1.03 -8.06
N GLU A 106 -13.29 -0.23 -8.51
CA GLU A 106 -14.53 -1.01 -8.59
C GLU A 106 -14.62 -2.07 -7.48
N ILE A 107 -13.65 -3.00 -7.44
CA ILE A 107 -13.70 -4.19 -6.60
C ILE A 107 -12.67 -4.12 -5.47
N GLY A 108 -11.44 -3.66 -5.75
CA GLY A 108 -10.35 -3.66 -4.77
C GLY A 108 -10.66 -2.83 -3.53
N TYR A 109 -11.08 -1.57 -3.70
CA TYR A 109 -11.43 -0.67 -2.61
C TYR A 109 -12.55 -1.25 -1.74
N ARG A 110 -13.66 -1.67 -2.37
CA ARG A 110 -14.79 -2.27 -1.66
C ARG A 110 -14.42 -3.57 -0.94
N SER A 111 -13.52 -4.37 -1.50
CA SER A 111 -13.03 -5.58 -0.83
C SER A 111 -12.27 -5.22 0.45
N LEU A 112 -11.41 -4.20 0.40
CA LEU A 112 -10.69 -3.72 1.58
C LEU A 112 -11.64 -3.07 2.60
N GLU A 113 -12.68 -2.37 2.16
CA GLU A 113 -13.72 -1.77 3.03
C GLU A 113 -14.44 -2.85 3.84
N LEU A 114 -14.91 -3.92 3.18
CA LEU A 114 -15.54 -5.06 3.85
C LEU A 114 -14.62 -5.79 4.82
N GLN A 115 -13.33 -5.90 4.49
CA GLN A 115 -12.34 -6.46 5.42
C GLN A 115 -12.10 -5.49 6.59
N GLY A 116 -12.06 -4.19 6.32
CA GLY A 116 -11.93 -3.12 7.32
C GLY A 116 -13.02 -3.19 8.38
N GLU A 117 -14.28 -3.37 7.99
CA GLU A 117 -15.42 -3.51 8.92
C GLU A 117 -15.21 -4.64 9.96
N VAL A 118 -14.47 -5.68 9.61
CA VAL A 118 -14.17 -6.82 10.49
C VAL A 118 -12.90 -6.57 11.31
N TRP A 119 -11.83 -6.11 10.65
CA TRP A 119 -10.49 -6.10 11.24
C TRP A 119 -10.16 -4.81 12.00
N VAL A 120 -10.68 -3.66 11.58
CA VAL A 120 -10.45 -2.38 12.27
C VAL A 120 -10.92 -2.45 13.72
N PRO A 121 -12.15 -2.91 14.04
CA PRO A 121 -12.59 -3.01 15.44
C PRO A 121 -11.73 -3.98 16.26
N TYR A 122 -11.33 -5.11 15.67
CA TYR A 122 -10.49 -6.11 16.34
C TYR A 122 -9.11 -5.53 16.68
N VAL A 123 -8.44 -4.91 15.70
CA VAL A 123 -7.11 -4.30 15.89
C VAL A 123 -7.18 -3.17 16.90
N TYR A 124 -8.23 -2.35 16.82
CA TYR A 124 -8.47 -1.30 17.79
C TYR A 124 -8.57 -1.84 19.23
N GLU A 125 -9.35 -2.90 19.45
CA GLU A 125 -9.49 -3.51 20.77
C GLU A 125 -8.14 -4.05 21.29
N GLN A 126 -7.31 -4.63 20.43
CA GLN A 126 -5.96 -5.08 20.80
C GLN A 126 -5.04 -3.91 21.15
N LEU A 127 -5.10 -2.80 20.42
CA LEU A 127 -4.31 -1.61 20.71
C LEU A 127 -4.75 -0.95 22.02
N ALA A 128 -6.06 -0.81 22.24
CA ALA A 128 -6.62 -0.23 23.46
C ALA A 128 -6.28 -1.03 24.72
N LYS A 129 -6.22 -2.37 24.64
CA LYS A 129 -5.79 -3.23 25.76
C LYS A 129 -4.30 -3.10 26.09
N ASN A 130 -3.47 -2.79 25.09
CA ASN A 130 -2.02 -2.72 25.25
C ASN A 130 -1.51 -1.31 25.57
N ASN A 131 -2.28 -0.26 25.27
CA ASN A 131 -1.92 1.14 25.48
C ASN A 131 -2.81 1.78 26.57
N GLU A 132 -2.46 1.60 27.84
CA GLU A 132 -3.21 2.17 28.97
C GLU A 132 -3.03 3.69 29.16
N LYS A 133 -2.19 4.40 28.39
CA LYS A 133 -1.74 5.75 28.80
C LYS A 133 -1.56 6.87 27.78
N ASP A 134 -1.67 6.67 26.47
CA ASP A 134 -1.31 7.74 25.52
C ASP A 134 -2.52 8.39 24.84
N ASP A 135 -2.62 9.72 24.96
CA ASP A 135 -3.47 10.60 24.16
C ASP A 135 -2.83 10.83 22.78
N CYS A 136 -2.76 9.78 21.95
CA CYS A 136 -2.32 9.87 20.57
C CYS A 136 -3.44 9.50 19.58
N ASN A 137 -3.44 10.17 18.42
CA ASN A 137 -4.25 9.75 17.29
C ASN A 137 -3.54 8.56 16.63
N ILE A 138 -4.28 7.47 16.47
CA ILE A 138 -3.79 6.26 15.81
C ILE A 138 -4.53 6.12 14.47
N PHE A 139 -3.78 5.79 13.44
CA PHE A 139 -4.27 5.63 12.08
C PHE A 139 -4.08 4.18 11.63
N LEU A 140 -5.17 3.55 11.21
CA LEU A 140 -5.16 2.19 10.71
C LEU A 140 -5.25 2.23 9.18
N GLU A 141 -4.12 2.00 8.51
CA GLU A 141 -4.00 1.98 7.05
C GLU A 141 -4.28 0.56 6.54
N ILE A 142 -5.36 0.39 5.80
CA ILE A 142 -5.73 -0.91 5.22
C ILE A 142 -5.10 -1.02 3.83
N ILE A 143 -4.20 -1.98 3.66
CA ILE A 143 -3.44 -2.17 2.43
C ILE A 143 -3.58 -3.59 1.87
N PHE A 144 -3.52 -3.68 0.55
CA PHE A 144 -3.49 -4.92 -0.19
C PHE A 144 -2.05 -5.42 -0.30
N ASP A 145 -1.75 -6.56 0.34
CA ASP A 145 -0.43 -7.18 0.44
C ASP A 145 0.66 -6.30 1.08
N GLU A 146 1.78 -6.92 1.46
CA GLU A 146 2.91 -6.24 2.06
C GLU A 146 3.82 -5.60 1.00
N GLY A 147 4.23 -4.36 1.26
CA GLY A 147 5.39 -3.77 0.62
C GLY A 147 6.69 -4.48 1.02
N PRO A 148 7.80 -4.24 0.30
CA PRO A 148 9.11 -4.79 0.63
C PRO A 148 9.58 -4.30 2.00
N LYS A 149 10.35 -5.14 2.70
CA LYS A 149 10.86 -4.84 4.05
C LYS A 149 11.66 -3.54 4.09
N GLU A 150 12.32 -3.21 2.99
CA GLU A 150 13.11 -1.98 2.81
C GLU A 150 12.28 -0.70 2.97
N TRP A 151 10.97 -0.77 2.71
CA TRP A 151 10.03 0.35 2.83
C TRP A 151 9.41 0.48 4.22
N LYS A 152 9.61 -0.48 5.12
CA LYS A 152 9.10 -0.40 6.49
C LYS A 152 9.76 0.79 7.19
N ILE A 153 8.98 1.87 7.34
CA ILE A 153 9.32 3.07 8.10
C ILE A 153 8.45 3.04 9.35
N TYR A 154 9.10 3.03 10.52
CA TYR A 154 8.39 3.02 11.79
C TYR A 154 7.64 4.35 11.99
N SER A 155 6.38 4.23 12.38
CA SER A 155 5.52 5.33 12.77
C SER A 155 4.79 4.93 14.03
N ASP A 156 4.85 5.78 15.05
CA ASP A 156 4.11 5.58 16.30
C ASP A 156 2.61 5.91 16.13
N GLN A 157 2.22 6.42 14.95
CA GLN A 157 0.85 6.85 14.65
C GLN A 157 0.19 6.00 13.56
N HIS A 158 0.95 5.43 12.62
CA HIS A 158 0.39 4.65 11.52
C HIS A 158 0.65 3.16 11.71
N TYR A 159 -0.42 2.38 11.74
CA TYR A 159 -0.41 0.93 11.79
C TYR A 159 -1.04 0.40 10.51
N PHE A 160 -0.45 -0.65 9.94
CA PHE A 160 -0.93 -1.23 8.69
C PHE A 160 -1.71 -2.51 8.98
N ILE A 161 -2.93 -2.59 8.44
CA ILE A 161 -3.71 -3.82 8.36
C ILE A 161 -3.50 -4.37 6.95
N THR A 162 -2.65 -5.39 6.84
CA THR A 162 -2.34 -6.00 5.55
C THR A 162 -3.30 -7.14 5.24
N ILE A 163 -3.97 -7.05 4.09
CA ILE A 163 -4.81 -8.11 3.55
C ILE A 163 -4.05 -8.79 2.42
N HIS A 164 -3.53 -10.01 2.65
CA HIS A 164 -2.73 -10.74 1.67
C HIS A 164 -3.57 -11.44 0.60
N ASP A 165 -4.86 -11.65 0.88
CA ASP A 165 -5.68 -12.45 -0.01
C ASP A 165 -6.52 -11.65 -0.97
N HIS A 166 -6.32 -12.02 -2.23
CA HIS A 166 -7.26 -11.71 -3.27
C HIS A 166 -8.59 -12.40 -2.95
N PRO A 167 -9.75 -11.76 -3.14
CA PRO A 167 -11.07 -12.35 -2.88
C PRO A 167 -11.37 -13.67 -3.64
N MET A 168 -10.44 -14.17 -4.46
CA MET A 168 -10.53 -15.44 -5.17
C MET A 168 -9.85 -16.62 -4.47
N ASN A 169 -8.97 -16.43 -3.47
CA ASN A 169 -8.13 -17.52 -2.92
C ASN A 169 -8.26 -17.82 -1.41
N GLY A 170 -9.13 -17.12 -0.67
CA GLY A 170 -9.42 -17.41 0.74
C GLY A 170 -8.40 -16.81 1.72
N SER A 171 -8.89 -16.04 2.69
CA SER A 171 -8.09 -15.04 3.40
C SER A 171 -7.19 -15.51 4.56
N HIS A 172 -5.95 -15.03 4.56
CA HIS A 172 -4.88 -15.13 5.54
C HIS A 172 -4.35 -13.71 5.81
N ILE A 173 -4.18 -13.36 7.08
CA ILE A 173 -3.77 -12.02 7.52
C ILE A 173 -2.51 -12.16 8.38
N LEU A 174 -1.48 -11.38 8.05
CA LEU A 174 -0.37 -11.12 8.95
C LEU A 174 -0.63 -9.77 9.62
N LEU A 175 -0.84 -9.81 10.93
CA LEU A 175 -0.84 -8.63 11.77
C LEU A 175 0.61 -8.30 12.14
N ASP A 176 1.21 -7.38 11.41
CA ASP A 176 2.51 -6.82 11.72
C ASP A 176 2.37 -5.77 12.85
N ILE A 177 2.18 -6.24 14.08
CA ILE A 177 2.23 -5.40 15.28
C ILE A 177 3.69 -5.35 15.74
N PHE A 178 4.46 -4.37 15.24
CA PHE A 178 5.82 -4.16 15.72
C PHE A 178 5.80 -3.42 17.05
N LYS A 179 6.15 -4.12 18.13
CA LYS A 179 6.50 -3.53 19.43
C LYS A 179 8.00 -3.20 19.44
N ASN A 180 8.37 -2.01 19.91
CA ASN A 180 9.75 -1.73 20.29
C ASN A 180 10.09 -2.53 21.56
N ASP A 181 11.18 -3.28 21.53
CA ASP A 181 11.94 -3.65 22.73
C ASP A 181 12.91 -2.50 23.07
#